data_AF-A0AAW1SXM6-F1
#
_entry.id   AF-A0AAW1SXM6-F1
#
_cell.length_a   1.000
_cell.length_b   1.000
_cell.length_c   1.000
_cell.angle_alpha   90.00
_cell.angle_beta   90.00
_cell.angle_gamma   90.00
#
_symmetry.space_group_name_H-M   'P 1'
#
loop_
_entity.id
_entity.type
_entity.pdbx_description
1 polymer ?
#
loop_
_entity_poly.entity_id
_entity_poly.type
_entity_poly.pdbx_seq_one_letter_code
_entity_poly.pdbx_strand_id
1 'polypeptide(L)'
;PEVISGLRSYDGQLADIWSCGCVLYVMIFCEYPFEREGDPTTPHRRNAIVSQRIRNADYRIPDNPPTSPELKDLLSKILVVDPKHRATIADIIRHPWFSRGLPKGVLDMNDKLVAEKQHAGYQSEAEIRAIVDEAAEASPAQNRHIDSMIDEEFMDITEG
;
A
#
# COMPACT_ATOMS: atom_id res chain seq x y z
N PRO A 1 1.77 -4.81 -6.23
CA PRO A 1 1.41 -5.54 -7.46
C PRO A 1 0.42 -6.69 -7.19
N GLU A 2 0.66 -7.41 -6.11
CA GLU A 2 -0.15 -8.47 -5.55
C GLU A 2 -1.63 -8.09 -5.36
N VAL A 3 -1.93 -6.87 -4.91
CA VAL A 3 -3.31 -6.38 -4.71
C VAL A 3 -4.07 -6.28 -6.04
N ILE A 4 -3.45 -5.71 -7.07
CA ILE A 4 -4.07 -5.55 -8.39
C ILE A 4 -4.11 -6.85 -9.21
N SER A 5 -3.41 -7.89 -8.76
CA SER A 5 -3.42 -9.21 -9.37
C SER A 5 -4.58 -10.09 -8.87
N GLY A 6 -5.41 -9.60 -7.95
CA GLY A 6 -6.59 -10.32 -7.47
C GLY A 6 -6.27 -11.53 -6.58
N LEU A 7 -5.10 -11.54 -5.93
CA LEU A 7 -4.78 -12.57 -4.94
C LEU A 7 -5.78 -12.47 -3.77
N ARG A 8 -6.41 -13.60 -3.43
CA ARG A 8 -7.39 -13.68 -2.32
C ARG A 8 -6.82 -13.24 -0.97
N SER A 9 -5.50 -13.36 -0.80
CA SER A 9 -4.78 -12.86 0.37
C SER A 9 -3.43 -12.29 -0.04
N TYR A 10 -3.01 -11.22 0.65
CA TYR A 10 -1.70 -10.61 0.51
C TYR A 10 -1.20 -10.13 1.88
N ASP A 11 0.10 -9.93 1.99
CA ASP A 11 0.70 -9.34 3.18
C ASP A 11 0.52 -7.82 3.15
N GLY A 12 -0.33 -7.29 4.03
CA GLY A 12 -0.64 -5.87 4.10
C GLY A 12 0.59 -5.01 4.39
N GLN A 13 1.53 -5.48 5.22
CA GLN A 13 2.73 -4.72 5.56
C GLN A 13 3.63 -4.57 4.33
N LEU A 14 3.80 -5.63 3.54
CA LEU A 14 4.57 -5.55 2.31
C LEU A 14 3.88 -4.68 1.27
N ALA A 15 2.55 -4.71 1.19
CA ALA A 15 1.78 -3.82 0.32
C ALA A 15 1.92 -2.34 0.72
N ASP A 16 1.93 -2.04 2.02
CA ASP A 16 2.17 -0.69 2.53
C ASP A 16 3.57 -0.19 2.16
N ILE A 17 4.59 -1.06 2.24
CA ILE A 17 5.96 -0.72 1.81
C ILE A 17 6.00 -0.32 0.34
N TRP A 18 5.28 -1.02 -0.54
CA TRP A 18 5.15 -0.63 -1.94
C TRP A 18 4.53 0.77 -2.07
N SER A 19 3.44 1.03 -1.34
CA SER A 19 2.78 2.34 -1.32
C SER A 19 3.70 3.45 -0.82
N CYS A 20 4.49 3.21 0.23
CA CYS A 20 5.51 4.13 0.70
C CYS A 20 6.56 4.42 -0.38
N GLY A 21 6.96 3.42 -1.18
CA GLY A 21 7.84 3.61 -2.33
C GLY A 21 7.25 4.53 -3.40
N CYS A 22 5.97 4.36 -3.71
CA CYS A 22 5.26 5.25 -4.64
C CYS A 22 5.19 6.68 -4.13
N VAL A 23 4.85 6.88 -2.85
CA VAL A 23 4.80 8.22 -2.23
C VAL A 23 6.18 8.85 -2.19
N LEU A 24 7.22 8.08 -1.84
CA LEU A 24 8.61 8.55 -1.87
C LEU A 24 9.02 9.03 -3.26
N TYR A 25 8.68 8.26 -4.29
CA TYR A 25 8.92 8.64 -5.68
C TYR A 25 8.23 9.98 -6.01
N VAL A 26 6.95 10.11 -5.69
CA VAL A 26 6.18 11.35 -5.93
C VAL A 26 6.78 12.54 -5.18
N MET A 27 7.23 12.38 -3.94
CA MET A 27 7.84 13.46 -3.17
C MET A 27 9.14 13.99 -3.79
N ILE A 28 9.88 13.15 -4.53
CA ILE A 28 11.18 13.50 -5.10
C ILE A 28 11.04 14.03 -6.52
N PHE A 29 10.20 13.39 -7.34
CA PHE A 29 10.08 13.69 -8.76
C PHE A 29 8.83 14.51 -9.10
N CYS A 30 7.89 14.68 -8.17
CA CYS A 30 6.59 15.30 -8.41
C CYS A 30 5.77 14.64 -9.52
N GLU A 31 6.04 13.35 -9.79
CA GLU A 31 5.42 12.54 -10.83
C GLU A 31 5.06 11.16 -10.26
N TYR A 32 4.11 10.47 -10.88
CA TYR A 32 3.77 9.10 -10.50
C TYR A 32 4.71 8.09 -11.17
N PRO A 33 5.18 7.04 -10.47
CA PRO A 33 6.18 6.11 -11.00
C PRO A 33 5.71 5.29 -12.22
N PHE A 34 4.40 5.05 -12.36
CA PHE A 34 3.83 4.17 -13.38
C PHE A 34 2.95 4.91 -14.41
N GLU A 35 2.74 6.21 -14.24
CA GLU A 35 2.09 7.05 -15.24
C GLU A 35 3.16 7.69 -16.13
N ARG A 36 2.83 7.97 -17.38
CA ARG A 36 3.73 8.63 -18.33
C ARG A 36 3.01 9.73 -19.07
N GLU A 37 3.77 10.76 -19.43
CA GLU A 37 3.32 11.75 -20.39
C GLU A 37 3.00 11.05 -21.72
N GLY A 38 1.84 11.35 -22.29
CA GLY A 38 1.33 10.70 -23.50
C GLY A 38 0.51 9.43 -23.26
N ASP A 39 0.30 9.01 -22.01
CA ASP A 39 -0.69 7.98 -21.72
C ASP A 39 -2.10 8.41 -22.18
N PRO A 40 -2.96 7.47 -22.61
CA PRO A 40 -4.32 7.80 -23.04
C PRO A 40 -5.09 8.56 -21.95
N THR A 41 -5.84 9.58 -22.36
CA THR A 41 -6.70 10.34 -21.42
C THR A 41 -7.95 9.56 -21.02
N THR A 42 -8.36 8.56 -21.81
CA THR A 42 -9.50 7.69 -21.52
C THR A 42 -9.19 6.82 -20.29
N PRO A 43 -9.96 6.93 -19.18
CA PRO A 43 -9.63 6.28 -17.91
C PRO A 43 -9.38 4.76 -18.02
N HIS A 44 -10.26 4.03 -18.72
CA HIS A 44 -10.15 2.58 -18.87
C HIS A 44 -8.83 2.15 -19.55
N ARG A 45 -8.43 2.84 -20.63
CA ARG A 45 -7.18 2.53 -21.35
C ARG A 45 -5.95 2.91 -20.53
N ARG A 46 -5.99 4.07 -19.87
CA ARG A 46 -4.92 4.51 -18.97
C ARG A 46 -4.69 3.50 -17.86
N ASN A 47 -5.76 3.12 -17.17
CA ASN A 47 -5.70 2.20 -16.04
C ASN A 47 -5.17 0.82 -16.47
N ALA A 48 -5.53 0.33 -17.66
CA ALA A 48 -5.00 -0.92 -18.20
C ALA A 48 -3.47 -0.87 -18.39
N ILE A 49 -2.96 0.22 -18.99
CA ILE A 49 -1.52 0.43 -19.24
C ILE A 49 -0.76 0.61 -17.92
N VAL A 50 -1.26 1.45 -17.02
CA VAL A 50 -0.65 1.68 -15.70
C VAL A 50 -0.63 0.39 -14.89
N SER A 51 -1.72 -0.40 -14.90
CA SER A 51 -1.77 -1.70 -14.22
C SER A 51 -0.75 -2.68 -14.79
N GLN A 52 -0.52 -2.67 -16.11
CA GLN A 52 0.53 -3.48 -16.72
C GLN A 52 1.91 -3.07 -16.23
N ARG A 53 2.20 -1.77 -16.12
CA ARG A 53 3.48 -1.27 -15.60
C ARG A 53 3.66 -1.62 -14.13
N ILE A 54 2.62 -1.49 -13.31
CA ILE A 54 2.65 -1.91 -11.90
C ILE A 54 2.99 -3.39 -11.78
N ARG A 55 2.34 -4.27 -12.57
CA ARG A 55 2.61 -5.71 -12.57
C ARG A 55 4.05 -6.07 -12.96
N ASN A 56 4.70 -5.21 -13.74
CA ASN A 56 6.08 -5.41 -14.20
C ASN A 56 7.11 -4.59 -13.40
N ALA A 57 6.68 -3.78 -12.43
CA ALA A 57 7.49 -2.72 -11.82
C ALA A 57 8.23 -1.85 -12.86
N ASP A 58 7.58 -1.52 -13.97
CA ASP A 58 8.13 -0.70 -15.05
C ASP A 58 8.01 0.80 -14.74
N TYR A 59 8.85 1.27 -13.80
CA TYR A 59 9.05 2.68 -13.49
C TYR A 59 10.41 3.16 -14.03
N ARG A 60 10.57 4.48 -14.18
CA ARG A 60 11.82 5.10 -14.60
C ARG A 60 12.24 6.12 -13.57
N ILE A 61 13.54 6.35 -13.41
CA ILE A 61 14.05 7.43 -12.57
C ILE A 61 14.49 8.55 -13.51
N PRO A 62 13.82 9.72 -13.49
CA PRO A 62 14.23 10.87 -14.28
C PRO A 62 15.67 11.31 -13.96
N ASP A 63 16.36 11.87 -14.95
CA ASP A 63 17.70 12.44 -14.76
C ASP A 63 17.67 13.78 -14.00
N ASN A 64 16.51 14.43 -13.96
CA ASN A 64 16.28 15.70 -13.27
C ASN A 64 15.06 15.58 -12.32
N PRO A 65 15.18 15.91 -11.03
CA PRO A 65 16.39 16.39 -10.35
C PRO A 65 17.51 15.33 -10.26
N PRO A 66 18.78 15.74 -10.15
CA PRO A 66 19.87 14.82 -9.84
C PRO A 66 19.62 14.08 -8.53
N THR A 67 19.76 12.76 -8.57
CA THR A 67 19.51 11.89 -7.41
C THR A 67 20.73 11.08 -7.03
N SER A 68 20.85 10.77 -5.75
CA SER A 68 21.97 9.98 -5.24
C SER A 68 21.83 8.50 -5.64
N PRO A 69 22.93 7.75 -5.82
CA PRO A 69 22.88 6.32 -6.10
C PRO A 69 22.12 5.53 -5.02
N GLU A 70 22.22 5.96 -3.76
CA GLU A 70 21.54 5.30 -2.64
C GLU A 70 20.02 5.48 -2.70
N LEU A 71 19.50 6.58 -3.26
CA LEU A 71 18.05 6.69 -3.50
C LEU A 71 17.59 5.65 -4.52
N LYS A 72 18.33 5.55 -5.64
CA LYS A 72 18.02 4.62 -6.72
C LYS A 72 18.05 3.18 -6.21
N ASP A 73 19.05 2.87 -5.39
CA ASP A 73 19.19 1.59 -4.71
C ASP A 73 18.00 1.30 -3.77
N LEU A 74 17.61 2.26 -2.93
CA LEU A 74 16.46 2.10 -2.03
C LEU A 74 15.16 1.84 -2.81
N LEU A 75 14.86 2.67 -3.82
CA LEU A 75 13.66 2.50 -4.64
C LEU A 75 13.64 1.13 -5.34
N SER A 76 14.79 0.66 -5.83
CA SER A 76 14.90 -0.67 -6.48
C SER A 76 14.60 -1.84 -5.54
N LYS A 77 14.81 -1.67 -4.23
CA LYS A 77 14.51 -2.67 -3.21
C LYS A 77 13.05 -2.58 -2.70
N ILE A 78 12.42 -1.42 -2.81
CA ILE A 78 11.01 -1.21 -2.40
C ILE A 78 10.04 -1.57 -3.51
N LEU A 79 10.28 -1.10 -4.74
CA LEU A 79 9.39 -1.30 -5.89
C LEU A 79 9.66 -2.65 -6.58
N VAL A 80 9.63 -3.72 -5.79
CA VAL A 80 9.83 -5.10 -6.24
C VAL A 80 8.48 -5.81 -6.40
N VAL A 81 8.28 -6.45 -7.56
CA VAL A 81 7.02 -7.14 -7.90
C VAL A 81 6.71 -8.25 -6.92
N ASP A 82 7.67 -9.14 -6.68
CA ASP A 82 7.53 -10.25 -5.73
C ASP A 82 7.70 -9.73 -4.29
N PRO A 83 6.64 -9.76 -3.46
CA PRO A 83 6.71 -9.31 -2.07
C PRO A 83 7.78 -10.03 -1.26
N LYS A 84 8.10 -11.29 -1.57
CA LYS A 84 9.13 -12.07 -0.84
C LYS A 84 10.54 -11.52 -1.00
N HIS A 85 10.79 -10.79 -2.08
CA HIS A 85 12.06 -10.15 -2.38
C HIS A 85 12.05 -8.65 -2.08
N ARG A 86 10.90 -8.11 -1.66
CA ARG A 86 10.74 -6.70 -1.31
C ARG A 86 11.42 -6.43 0.04
N ALA A 87 12.11 -5.29 0.14
CA ALA A 87 12.71 -4.87 1.40
C ALA A 87 11.66 -4.80 2.53
N THR A 88 12.05 -5.24 3.72
CA THR A 88 11.22 -5.05 4.92
C THR A 88 11.42 -3.64 5.49
N ILE A 89 10.54 -3.23 6.40
CA ILE A 89 10.71 -1.94 7.11
C ILE A 89 12.05 -1.87 7.88
N ALA A 90 12.50 -2.99 8.44
CA ALA A 90 13.79 -3.08 9.12
C ALA A 90 14.97 -2.87 8.16
N ASP A 91 14.85 -3.34 6.91
CA ASP A 91 15.86 -3.11 5.87
C ASP A 91 15.89 -1.64 5.46
N ILE A 92 14.71 -1.02 5.32
CA ILE A 92 14.57 0.39 4.94
C ILE A 92 15.17 1.31 6.01
N ILE A 93 14.86 1.09 7.29
CA ILE A 93 15.37 1.93 8.39
C ILE A 93 16.90 1.88 8.48
N ARG A 94 17.50 0.72 8.16
CA ARG A 94 18.97 0.53 8.13
C ARG A 94 19.60 1.03 6.83
N HIS A 95 18.80 1.41 5.84
CA HIS A 95 19.31 1.79 4.53
C HIS A 95 20.08 3.12 4.61
N PRO A 96 21.27 3.24 4.00
CA PRO A 96 22.09 4.45 4.07
C PRO A 96 21.40 5.73 3.59
N TRP A 97 20.47 5.60 2.65
CA TRP A 97 19.65 6.73 2.18
C TRP A 97 18.68 7.21 3.26
N PHE A 98 18.02 6.28 3.97
CA PHE A 98 17.05 6.61 5.02
C PHE A 98 17.74 7.16 6.27
N SER A 99 18.85 6.54 6.68
CA SER A 99 19.54 6.90 7.92
C SER A 99 20.34 8.20 7.84
N ARG A 100 20.47 8.81 6.65
CA ARG A 100 21.27 10.03 6.45
C ARG A 100 20.47 11.26 6.87
N GLY A 101 21.01 12.02 7.82
CA GLY A 101 20.44 13.31 8.22
C GLY A 101 19.17 13.22 9.06
N LEU A 102 18.85 12.05 9.63
CA LEU A 102 17.72 11.91 10.53
C LEU A 102 17.93 12.72 11.82
N PRO A 103 16.90 13.45 12.30
CA PRO A 103 16.93 14.07 13.61
C PRO A 103 17.17 13.03 14.72
N LYS A 104 17.89 13.43 15.77
CA LYS A 104 18.17 12.55 16.92
C LYS A 104 16.86 12.09 17.56
N GLY A 105 16.74 10.78 17.80
CA GLY A 105 15.59 10.17 18.48
C GLY A 105 14.35 9.96 17.61
N VAL A 106 14.40 10.26 16.30
CA VAL A 106 13.26 10.00 15.38
C VAL A 106 12.90 8.51 15.32
N LEU A 107 13.89 7.63 15.36
CA LEU A 107 13.64 6.19 15.34
C LEU A 107 12.96 5.71 16.63
N ASP A 108 13.28 6.36 17.77
CA ASP A 108 12.74 6.00 19.08
C ASP A 108 11.36 6.64 19.34
N MET A 109 10.92 7.61 18.52
CA MET A 109 9.63 8.29 18.72
C MET A 109 8.45 7.34 18.62
N ASN A 110 8.48 6.44 17.63
CA ASN A 110 7.36 5.53 17.42
C ASN A 110 7.25 4.51 18.57
N ASP A 111 8.38 3.99 19.04
CA ASP A 111 8.43 3.08 20.20
C ASP A 111 7.94 3.75 21.47
N LYS A 112 8.32 5.01 21.70
CA LYS A 112 7.82 5.83 22.82
C LYS A 112 6.31 6.04 22.72
N LEU A 113 5.80 6.45 21.56
CA LEU A 113 4.37 6.66 21.36
C LEU A 113 3.56 5.37 21.53
N VAL A 114 4.07 4.23 21.06
CA VAL A 114 3.41 2.93 21.24
C VAL A 114 3.42 2.51 22.71
N ALA A 115 4.53 2.71 23.41
CA ALA A 115 4.61 2.48 24.85
C ALA A 115 3.67 3.41 25.65
N GLU A 116 3.54 4.68 25.22
CA GLU A 116 2.62 5.66 25.81
C GLU A 116 1.15 5.35 25.49
N LYS A 117 0.83 4.79 24.32
CA LYS A 117 -0.53 4.37 23.94
C LYS A 117 -1.11 3.27 24.83
N GLN A 118 -0.30 2.62 25.66
CA GLN A 118 -0.80 1.74 26.72
C GLN A 118 -1.42 2.50 27.90
N HIS A 119 -1.39 3.84 27.91
CA HIS A 119 -1.99 4.67 28.96
C HIS A 119 -3.22 5.46 28.46
N ALA A 120 -4.37 5.11 29.07
CA ALA A 120 -5.62 5.85 29.18
C ALA A 120 -6.39 6.18 27.88
N GLY A 121 -7.34 5.32 27.50
CA GLY A 121 -8.48 5.69 26.64
C GLY A 121 -8.74 4.81 25.42
N TYR A 122 -7.89 3.81 25.13
CA TYR A 122 -8.11 2.87 24.02
C TYR A 122 -8.97 1.68 24.46
N GLN A 123 -9.91 1.28 23.60
CA GLN A 123 -10.67 0.05 23.77
C GLN A 123 -9.75 -1.16 23.60
N SER A 124 -9.87 -2.12 24.50
CA SER A 124 -9.16 -3.40 24.42
C SER A 124 -9.59 -4.19 23.18
N GLU A 125 -8.73 -5.10 22.71
CA GLU A 125 -9.07 -5.98 21.59
C GLU A 125 -10.34 -6.80 21.86
N ALA A 126 -10.58 -7.18 23.11
CA ALA A 126 -11.78 -7.88 23.53
C ALA A 126 -13.04 -7.00 23.39
N GLU A 127 -12.97 -5.73 23.76
CA GLU A 127 -14.08 -4.78 23.60
C GLU A 127 -14.36 -4.50 22.12
N ILE A 128 -13.32 -4.38 21.29
CA ILE A 128 -13.48 -4.22 19.83
C ILE A 128 -14.20 -5.43 19.25
N ARG A 129 -13.77 -6.65 19.59
CA ARG A 129 -14.41 -7.89 19.11
C ARG A 129 -15.86 -7.99 19.56
N ALA A 130 -16.14 -7.69 20.83
CA ALA A 130 -17.49 -7.71 21.36
C ALA A 130 -18.44 -6.75 20.61
N ILE A 131 -17.99 -5.55 20.26
CA ILE A 131 -18.78 -4.59 19.47
C ILE A 131 -19.04 -5.11 18.05
N VAL A 132 -18.04 -5.74 17.42
CA VAL A 132 -18.19 -6.33 16.08
C VAL A 132 -19.16 -7.51 16.10
N ASP A 133 -19.07 -8.37 17.12
CA ASP A 133 -19.96 -9.52 17.31
C ASP A 133 -21.41 -9.05 17.58
N GLU A 134 -21.59 -8.06 18.47
CA GLU A 134 -22.89 -7.45 18.74
C GLU A 134 -23.51 -6.84 17.47
N ALA A 135 -22.71 -6.13 16.67
CA ALA A 135 -23.16 -5.56 15.40
C ALA A 135 -23.55 -6.64 14.37
N ALA A 136 -22.85 -7.78 14.35
CA ALA A 136 -23.17 -8.91 13.49
C ALA A 136 -24.48 -9.61 13.91
N GLU A 137 -24.73 -9.72 15.22
CA GLU A 137 -25.94 -10.32 15.77
C GLU A 137 -27.18 -9.42 15.67
N ALA A 138 -27.00 -8.10 15.74
CA ALA A 138 -28.10 -7.12 15.71
C ALA A 138 -28.79 -6.98 14.34
N SER A 139 -28.16 -7.41 13.24
CA SER A 139 -28.74 -7.31 11.88
C SER A 139 -28.60 -8.58 11.01
N PRO A 140 -29.22 -9.72 11.38
CA PRO A 140 -29.20 -10.94 10.55
C PRO A 140 -30.05 -10.84 9.27
N ALA A 141 -30.95 -9.85 9.19
CA ALA A 141 -31.90 -9.69 8.09
C ALA A 141 -31.38 -8.79 6.96
N GLN A 142 -30.51 -7.81 7.27
CA GLN A 142 -29.97 -6.85 6.28
C GLN A 142 -28.71 -7.37 5.59
N ASN A 143 -27.85 -8.11 6.30
CA ASN A 143 -26.64 -8.70 5.71
C ASN A 143 -26.94 -9.76 4.64
N ARG A 144 -28.05 -10.50 4.77
CA ARG A 144 -28.48 -11.47 3.74
C ARG A 144 -28.96 -10.80 2.45
N HIS A 145 -29.47 -9.58 2.52
CA HIS A 145 -29.94 -8.84 1.35
C HIS A 145 -28.78 -8.22 0.56
N ILE A 146 -27.70 -7.81 1.25
CA ILE A 146 -26.48 -7.28 0.61
C ILE A 146 -25.70 -8.42 -0.06
N ASP A 147 -25.55 -9.57 0.60
CA ASP A 147 -24.86 -10.74 0.02
C ASP A 147 -25.62 -11.28 -1.22
N SER A 148 -26.97 -11.32 -1.15
CA SER A 148 -27.79 -11.68 -2.32
C SER A 148 -27.73 -10.67 -3.46
N MET A 149 -27.58 -9.38 -3.16
CA MET A 149 -27.44 -8.34 -4.19
C MET A 149 -26.07 -8.38 -4.87
N ILE A 150 -25.01 -8.74 -4.15
CA ILE A 150 -23.67 -8.92 -4.72
C ILE A 150 -23.66 -10.15 -5.63
N ASP A 151 -24.29 -11.26 -5.24
CA ASP A 151 -24.38 -12.45 -6.09
C ASP A 151 -25.25 -12.24 -7.34
N GLU A 152 -26.33 -11.45 -7.25
CA GLU A 152 -27.17 -11.09 -8.41
C GLU A 152 -26.45 -10.09 -9.36
N GLU A 153 -25.74 -9.07 -8.85
CA GLU A 153 -24.95 -8.16 -9.70
C GLU A 153 -23.75 -8.86 -10.36
N PHE A 154 -23.13 -9.86 -9.71
CA PHE A 154 -22.02 -10.61 -10.31
C PHE A 154 -22.45 -11.62 -11.37
N MET A 155 -23.68 -12.14 -11.32
CA MET A 155 -24.22 -13.03 -12.36
C MET A 155 -24.50 -12.28 -13.67
N ASP A 156 -25.00 -11.05 -13.58
CA ASP A 156 -25.39 -10.24 -14.75
C ASP A 156 -24.20 -9.71 -15.56
N ILE A 157 -22.99 -9.66 -14.97
CA ILE A 157 -21.76 -9.21 -15.66
C ILE A 157 -21.11 -10.35 -16.47
N THR A 158 -21.57 -11.60 -16.30
CA THR A 158 -20.96 -12.77 -16.97
C THR A 158 -21.69 -13.27 -18.22
N GLU A 159 -22.87 -12.74 -18.54
CA GLU A 159 -23.65 -13.10 -19.76
C GLU A 159 -23.83 -11.95 -20.78
N GLY A 160 -23.01 -10.89 -20.73
CA GLY A 160 -23.02 -9.77 -21.70
C GLY A 160 -21.84 -9.75 -22.67
#